data_AF-A0A7S1CLS5-F1
#
_entry.id   AF-A0A7S1CLS5-F1
#
_cell.length_a   1.000
_cell.length_b   1.000
_cell.length_c   1.000
_cell.angle_alpha   90.00
_cell.angle_beta   90.00
_cell.angle_gamma   90.00
#
_symmetry.space_group_name_H-M   'P 1'
#
loop_
_entity.id
_entity.type
_entity.pdbx_description
1 polymer ?
#
loop_
_entity_poly.entity_id
_entity_poly.type
_entity_poly.pdbx_seq_one_letter_code
_entity_poly.pdbx_strand_id
1 'polypeptide(L)'
;GGGGAGAVRAWLGAVGLSEYASRMVDEGYDDLPFLFATGGLIDADLDAIGVMKVGHRKKLATLYRAAEFLPAAAGGGGGGSGGGGGGGGVDGSDNEGDGSGSGSGSGSGS
;
A
#
# COMPACT_ATOMS: atom_id res chain seq x y z
N GLY A 1 19.10 3.79 16.03
CA GLY A 1 18.48 3.00 14.96
C GLY A 1 17.27 3.74 14.48
N GLY A 2 17.20 4.07 13.19
CA GLY A 2 16.06 4.80 12.60
C GLY A 2 15.99 4.69 11.08
N GLY A 3 16.83 3.84 10.46
CA GLY A 3 16.93 3.72 9.01
C GLY A 3 15.92 2.75 8.40
N GLY A 4 15.51 1.71 9.13
CA GLY A 4 14.60 0.68 8.63
C GLY A 4 13.21 1.23 8.32
N ALA A 5 12.53 1.78 9.33
CA ALA A 5 11.16 2.28 9.19
C ALA A 5 10.99 3.31 8.06
N GLY A 6 12.03 4.11 7.77
CA GLY A 6 12.03 5.05 6.65
C GLY A 6 11.94 4.35 5.28
N ALA A 7 12.70 3.28 5.08
CA ALA A 7 12.69 2.50 3.84
C ALA A 7 11.33 1.81 3.62
N VAL A 8 10.76 1.21 4.66
CA VAL A 8 9.43 0.57 4.61
C VAL A 8 8.34 1.59 4.27
N ARG A 9 8.35 2.76 4.91
CA ARG A 9 7.39 3.85 4.64
C ARG A 9 7.51 4.36 3.20
N ALA A 10 8.74 4.55 2.70
CA ALA A 10 8.98 5.00 1.34
C ALA A 10 8.50 3.97 0.30
N TRP A 11 8.80 2.69 0.52
CA TRP A 11 8.33 1.60 -0.32
C TRP A 11 6.80 1.55 -0.40
N LEU A 12 6.14 1.51 0.76
CA LEU A 12 4.67 1.45 0.82
C LEU A 12 4.01 2.67 0.16
N GLY A 13 4.60 3.87 0.32
CA GLY A 13 4.16 5.06 -0.40
C GLY A 13 4.24 4.91 -1.93
N ALA A 14 5.34 4.36 -2.44
CA ALA A 14 5.55 4.20 -3.88
C ALA A 14 4.61 3.18 -4.54
N VAL A 15 4.13 2.18 -3.80
CA VAL A 15 3.19 1.16 -4.30
C VAL A 15 1.72 1.44 -3.98
N GLY A 16 1.42 2.58 -3.35
CA GLY A 16 0.08 3.02 -2.98
C GLY A 16 -0.50 2.29 -1.75
N LEU A 17 0.35 1.81 -0.84
CA LEU A 17 -0.01 1.05 0.36
C LEU A 17 0.42 1.76 1.66
N SER A 18 0.59 3.08 1.62
CA SER A 18 1.02 3.89 2.77
C SER A 18 0.11 3.76 4.00
N GLU A 19 -1.16 3.37 3.81
CA GLU A 19 -2.11 3.09 4.90
C GLU A 19 -1.63 2.00 5.87
N TYR A 20 -0.82 1.04 5.39
CA TYR A 20 -0.29 -0.05 6.22
C TYR A 20 1.05 0.29 6.88
N ALA A 21 1.67 1.44 6.56
CA ALA A 21 3.03 1.74 6.98
C ALA A 21 3.17 1.89 8.50
N SER A 22 2.21 2.53 9.17
CA SER A 22 2.24 2.62 10.62
C SER A 22 2.11 1.24 11.26
N ARG A 23 1.14 0.43 10.80
CA ARG A 23 0.90 -0.92 11.33
C ARG A 23 2.09 -1.85 11.11
N MET A 24 2.71 -1.84 9.93
CA MET A 24 3.92 -2.63 9.69
C MET A 24 5.04 -2.27 10.67
N VAL A 25 5.25 -0.98 10.94
CA VAL A 25 6.28 -0.53 11.88
C VAL A 25 5.90 -0.87 13.32
N ASP A 26 4.63 -0.75 13.69
CA ASP A 26 4.12 -1.07 15.04
C ASP A 26 4.25 -2.57 15.35
N GLU A 27 4.02 -3.44 14.35
CA GLU A 27 4.22 -4.89 14.44
C GLU A 27 5.71 -5.30 14.34
N GLY A 28 6.63 -4.36 14.11
CA GLY A 28 8.08 -4.62 14.04
C GLY A 28 8.61 -5.03 12.66
N TYR A 29 7.81 -4.90 11.60
CA TYR A 29 8.24 -5.07 10.20
C TYR A 29 8.82 -3.78 9.64
N ASP A 30 9.80 -3.19 10.34
CA ASP A 30 10.48 -1.97 9.93
C ASP A 30 11.81 -2.24 9.20
N ASP A 31 12.29 -3.47 9.13
CA ASP A 31 13.54 -3.85 8.46
C ASP A 31 13.25 -4.50 7.09
N LEU A 32 13.33 -3.70 6.02
CA LEU A 32 13.11 -4.16 4.65
C LEU A 32 14.12 -5.25 4.21
N PRO A 33 15.45 -5.11 4.46
CA PRO A 33 16.40 -6.21 4.26
C PRO A 33 16.02 -7.52 4.95
N PHE A 34 15.56 -7.45 6.20
CA PHE A 34 15.12 -8.65 6.93
C PHE A 34 13.90 -9.29 6.28
N LEU A 35 12.88 -8.50 5.91
CA LEU A 35 11.70 -9.00 5.19
C LEU A 35 12.08 -9.71 3.89
N PHE A 36 13.07 -9.21 3.15
CA PHE A 36 13.59 -9.89 1.96
C PHE A 36 14.30 -11.21 2.31
N ALA A 37 15.11 -11.22 3.36
CA ALA A 37 15.82 -12.41 3.81
C ALA A 37 14.88 -13.52 4.28
N THR A 38 13.73 -13.18 4.86
CA THR A 38 12.68 -14.14 5.26
C THR A 38 11.78 -14.58 4.11
N GLY A 39 11.89 -13.94 2.93
CA GLY A 39 11.08 -14.26 1.75
C GLY A 39 9.72 -13.56 1.71
N GLY A 40 9.54 -12.47 2.46
CA GLY A 40 8.30 -11.69 2.52
C GLY A 40 7.49 -11.94 3.79
N LEU A 41 6.22 -11.54 3.72
CA LEU A 41 5.22 -11.69 4.79
C LEU A 41 4.33 -12.90 4.49
N ILE A 42 4.09 -13.74 5.49
CA ILE A 42 3.13 -14.84 5.38
C ILE A 42 1.70 -14.36 5.64
N ASP A 43 0.70 -15.18 5.32
CA ASP A 43 -0.71 -14.81 5.53
C ASP A 43 -1.03 -14.39 6.97
N ALA A 44 -0.40 -15.05 7.96
CA ALA A 44 -0.57 -14.71 9.38
C ALA A 44 -0.04 -13.30 9.73
N ASP A 45 1.08 -12.89 9.12
CA ASP A 45 1.63 -11.54 9.31
C ASP A 45 0.71 -10.49 8.67
N LEU A 46 0.18 -10.79 7.48
CA LEU A 46 -0.78 -9.93 6.78
C LEU A 46 -2.09 -9.79 7.56
N ASP A 47 -2.54 -10.85 8.22
CA ASP A 47 -3.67 -10.81 9.15
C ASP A 47 -3.38 -9.90 10.35
N ALA A 48 -2.20 -10.00 10.96
CA ALA A 48 -1.78 -9.16 12.09
C ALA A 48 -1.73 -7.67 11.72
N ILE A 49 -1.19 -7.33 10.55
CA ILE A 49 -1.19 -5.95 10.01
C ILE A 49 -2.61 -5.48 9.62
N GLY A 50 -3.57 -6.41 9.50
CA GLY A 50 -4.96 -6.11 9.14
C GLY A 50 -5.17 -5.90 7.64
N VAL A 51 -4.40 -6.58 6.80
CA VAL A 51 -4.51 -6.54 5.34
C VAL A 51 -5.53 -7.57 4.88
N MET A 52 -6.76 -7.13 4.56
CA MET A 52 -7.85 -8.05 4.15
C MET A 52 -8.03 -8.13 2.63
N LYS A 53 -7.58 -7.11 1.90
CA LYS A 53 -7.74 -7.02 0.44
C LYS A 53 -6.75 -7.95 -0.27
N VAL A 54 -7.24 -8.91 -1.06
CA VAL A 54 -6.42 -9.90 -1.79
C VAL A 54 -5.35 -9.25 -2.68
N GLY A 55 -5.69 -8.14 -3.36
CA GLY A 55 -4.72 -7.40 -4.18
C GLY A 55 -3.58 -6.80 -3.37
N HIS A 56 -3.87 -6.28 -2.18
CA HIS A 56 -2.87 -5.70 -1.28
C HIS A 56 -1.99 -6.81 -0.67
N ARG A 57 -2.61 -7.94 -0.28
CA ARG A 57 -1.89 -9.12 0.21
C ARG A 57 -0.84 -9.60 -0.79
N LYS A 58 -1.22 -9.77 -2.06
CA LYS A 58 -0.27 -10.21 -3.10
C LYS A 58 0.91 -9.26 -3.24
N LYS A 59 0.69 -7.94 -3.17
CA LYS A 59 1.76 -6.94 -3.26
C LYS A 59 2.71 -7.02 -2.06
N LEU A 60 2.17 -7.14 -0.84
CA LEU A 60 2.97 -7.21 0.38
C LEU A 60 3.71 -8.55 0.52
N ALA A 61 3.03 -9.67 0.27
CA ALA A 61 3.61 -11.01 0.32
C ALA A 61 4.79 -11.17 -0.64
N THR A 62 4.70 -10.57 -1.83
CA THR A 62 5.77 -10.62 -2.84
C THR A 62 6.78 -9.48 -2.73
N LEU A 63 6.66 -8.62 -1.70
CA LEU A 63 7.48 -7.42 -1.53
C LEU A 63 7.58 -6.60 -2.82
N TYR A 64 6.43 -6.40 -3.49
CA TYR A 64 6.34 -5.82 -4.82
C TYR A 64 7.09 -4.49 -4.89
N ARG A 65 8.12 -4.41 -5.75
CA ARG A 65 9.01 -3.24 -5.93
C ARG A 65 9.81 -2.80 -4.69
N ALA A 66 9.79 -3.56 -3.60
CA ALA A 66 10.52 -3.20 -2.38
C ALA A 66 12.04 -3.25 -2.56
N ALA A 67 12.54 -4.04 -3.52
CA ALA A 67 13.97 -4.17 -3.80
C ALA A 67 14.61 -2.83 -4.23
N GLU A 68 13.82 -1.92 -4.80
CA GLU A 68 14.26 -0.56 -5.18
C GLU A 68 14.66 0.29 -3.96
N PHE A 69 14.22 -0.09 -2.76
CA PHE A 69 14.43 0.62 -1.50
C PHE A 69 15.47 -0.06 -0.61
N LEU A 70 16.02 -1.20 -1.03
CA LEU A 70 17.11 -1.87 -0.33
C LEU A 70 18.44 -1.13 -0.55
N PRO A 71 19.35 -1.14 0.44
CA PRO A 71 20.69 -0.63 0.23
C PRO A 71 21.43 -1.51 -0.81
N ALA A 72 22.21 -0.87 -1.69
CA ALA A 72 22.94 -1.56 -2.77
C ALA A 72 23.84 -2.71 -2.29
N ALA A 73 24.26 -2.71 -1.02
CA ALA A 73 25.05 -3.78 -0.42
C ALA A 73 24.26 -5.08 -0.15
N ALA A 74 22.92 -5.03 -0.16
CA ALA A 74 22.07 -6.21 0.06
C ALA A 74 21.73 -6.99 -1.23
N GLY A 75 22.08 -6.45 -2.40
CA GLY A 75 21.68 -6.98 -3.72
C GLY A 75 22.86 -7.50 -4.54
N GLY A 76 23.51 -8.56 -4.08
CA GLY A 76 24.46 -9.31 -4.90
C GLY A 76 23.75 -10.32 -5.79
N GLY A 77 23.46 -9.94 -7.05
CA GLY A 77 23.31 -10.92 -8.14
C GLY A 77 22.12 -10.76 -9.08
N GLY A 78 22.42 -10.50 -10.35
CA GLY A 78 21.68 -11.06 -11.48
C GLY A 78 20.76 -10.09 -12.22
N GLY A 79 21.28 -9.50 -13.29
CA GLY A 79 20.52 -8.69 -14.22
C GLY A 79 19.41 -9.47 -14.95
N GLY A 80 18.32 -8.75 -15.20
CA GLY A 80 17.23 -9.16 -16.08
C GLY A 80 16.63 -7.92 -16.72
N SER A 81 17.26 -7.44 -17.79
CA SER A 81 16.66 -6.46 -18.69
C SER A 81 15.46 -7.13 -19.38
N GLY A 82 14.25 -6.69 -19.04
CA GLY A 82 13.01 -7.14 -19.67
C GLY A 82 11.99 -6.02 -19.65
N GLY A 83 12.01 -5.21 -20.71
CA GLY A 83 11.06 -4.11 -20.89
C GLY A 83 9.63 -4.60 -21.16
N GLY A 84 8.68 -3.80 -20.70
CA GLY A 84 7.26 -3.79 -21.04
C GLY A 84 6.63 -2.67 -20.20
N GLY A 85 6.09 -1.57 -20.72
CA GLY A 85 5.30 -1.43 -21.93
C GLY A 85 3.81 -1.39 -21.51
N GLY A 86 3.20 -0.20 -21.55
CA GLY A 86 1.77 0.05 -21.29
C GLY A 86 1.53 0.57 -19.86
N GLY A 87 0.98 1.76 -19.62
CA GLY A 87 -0.09 2.45 -20.33
C GLY A 87 -1.32 2.42 -19.42
N GLY A 88 -1.78 3.58 -18.96
CA GLY A 88 -3.01 3.67 -18.15
C GLY A 88 -2.99 4.82 -17.15
N GLY A 89 -3.08 6.05 -17.66
CA GLY A 89 -3.70 7.13 -16.89
C GLY A 89 -5.21 6.93 -16.81
N VAL A 90 -5.81 7.63 -15.84
CA VAL A 90 -7.24 7.84 -15.55
C VAL A 90 -8.01 6.70 -14.85
N ASP A 91 -8.21 6.86 -13.55
CA ASP A 91 -9.57 6.87 -12.99
C ASP A 91 -9.68 8.02 -11.97
N GLY A 92 -10.43 9.04 -12.37
CA GLY A 92 -11.08 9.91 -11.42
C GLY A 92 -12.42 9.29 -11.05
N SER A 93 -12.89 9.59 -9.84
CA SER A 93 -14.19 10.25 -9.60
C SER A 93 -14.51 10.16 -8.11
N ASP A 94 -14.36 11.29 -7.44
CA ASP A 94 -15.42 11.94 -6.66
C ASP A 94 -16.19 11.06 -5.66
N ASN A 95 -15.74 11.22 -4.42
CA ASN A 95 -16.41 10.91 -3.17
C ASN A 95 -17.81 11.56 -3.07
N GLU A 96 -18.83 10.71 -2.87
CA GLU A 96 -20.02 10.82 -1.98
C GLU A 96 -20.34 12.23 -1.44
N GLY A 97 -21.53 12.82 -1.53
CA GLY A 97 -22.88 12.24 -1.50
C GLY A 97 -23.57 12.58 -0.18
N ASP A 98 -24.29 13.70 -0.08
CA ASP A 98 -25.50 13.90 0.75
C ASP A 98 -26.14 15.27 0.42
N GLY A 99 -27.44 15.33 0.17
CA GLY A 99 -28.34 15.96 1.12
C GLY A 99 -29.63 16.41 0.44
N SER A 100 -30.64 15.54 0.44
CA SER A 100 -32.02 15.85 0.03
C SER A 100 -32.66 16.78 1.06
N GLY A 101 -33.11 17.96 0.61
CA GLY A 101 -33.88 18.91 1.43
C GLY A 101 -35.06 19.48 0.65
N SER A 102 -36.09 18.68 0.39
CA SER A 102 -37.36 19.15 -0.14
C SER A 102 -38.29 19.55 1.02
N GLY A 103 -38.44 20.86 1.23
CA GLY A 103 -39.43 21.45 2.13
C GLY A 103 -40.29 22.45 1.39
N SER A 104 -41.37 21.98 0.75
CA SER A 104 -42.42 22.84 0.21
C SER A 104 -43.72 22.55 0.95
N GLY A 105 -43.97 23.34 2.00
CA GLY A 105 -45.25 23.34 2.71
C GLY A 105 -46.33 23.97 1.84
N SER A 106 -47.32 23.17 1.45
CA SER A 106 -48.56 23.63 0.81
C SER A 106 -49.46 24.24 1.89
N GLY A 107 -49.57 25.57 1.90
CA GLY A 107 -50.54 26.32 2.71
C GLY A 107 -51.70 26.80 1.85
N SER A 108 -52.82 26.08 1.96
CA SER A 108 -54.15 26.39 1.43
C SER A 108 -54.76 27.66 2.04
N GLY A 109 -55.60 28.39 1.28
CA GLY A 109 -56.61 29.26 1.88
C GLY A 109 -57.20 30.32 0.95
N SER A 110 -58.35 29.98 0.37
CA SER A 110 -59.52 30.81 0.01
C SER A 110 -59.35 32.22 -0.56
#